data_AF-A0A1G1BBK0-F1
#
_entry.id   AF-A0A1G1BBK0-F1
#
_cell.length_a   1.000
_cell.length_b   1.000
_cell.length_c   1.000
_cell.angle_alpha   90.00
_cell.angle_beta   90.00
_cell.angle_gamma   90.00
#
_symmetry.space_group_name_H-M   'P 1'
#
loop_
_entity.id
_entity.type
_entity.pdbx_description
1 polymer ?
#
loop_
_entity_poly.entity_id
_entity_poly.type
_entity_poly.pdbx_seq_one_letter_code
_entity_poly.pdbx_strand_id
1 'polypeptide(L)'
;MSTKKMFIAVLTVFILLEVTGFIIHGLLLSKTYEGLAAVFRPMAEMNALMWRMWIADVVWAFFFVFIFNKGFQNKGLIEGVRYGIYISLFMNFVTAVAQNAVYPIPYTLALQWFIYGTIQNVILGVVVAYFAKPTAKAAEA
;
A
#
# COMPACT_ATOMS: atom_id res chain seq x y z
N MET A 1 -8.28 14.66 11.03
CA MET A 1 -7.50 15.59 10.18
C MET A 1 -8.39 16.67 9.60
N SER A 2 -7.87 17.87 9.29
CA SER A 2 -8.59 18.81 8.43
C SER A 2 -8.62 18.32 6.98
N THR A 3 -9.59 18.77 6.19
CA THR A 3 -9.75 18.36 4.78
C THR A 3 -8.48 18.59 3.96
N LYS A 4 -7.82 19.74 4.14
CA LYS A 4 -6.54 20.04 3.46
C LYS A 4 -5.44 19.04 3.81
N LYS A 5 -5.27 18.71 5.09
CA LYS A 5 -4.28 17.70 5.53
C LYS A 5 -4.60 16.32 4.98
N MET A 6 -5.89 15.96 4.91
CA MET A 6 -6.32 14.67 4.35
C MET A 6 -5.93 14.55 2.88
N PHE A 7 -6.22 15.55 2.04
CA PHE A 7 -5.84 15.49 0.61
C PHE A 7 -4.32 15.44 0.40
N ILE A 8 -3.54 16.18 1.20
CA ILE A 8 -2.07 16.11 1.16
C ILE A 8 -1.58 14.71 1.56
N ALA A 9 -2.19 14.11 2.59
CA ALA A 9 -1.85 12.75 3.01
C ALA A 9 -2.20 11.72 1.93
N VAL A 10 -3.35 11.83 1.26
CA VAL A 10 -3.74 10.96 0.14
C VAL A 10 -2.73 11.05 -0.99
N LEU A 11 -2.37 12.26 -1.43
CA LEU A 11 -1.37 12.45 -2.49
C LEU A 11 -0.01 11.89 -2.09
N THR A 12 0.42 12.12 -0.85
CA THR A 12 1.69 11.59 -0.33
C THR A 12 1.69 10.06 -0.31
N VAL A 13 0.61 9.45 0.17
CA VAL A 13 0.46 7.99 0.20
C VAL A 13 0.47 7.42 -1.20
N PHE A 14 -0.23 8.03 -2.16
CA PHE A 14 -0.24 7.58 -3.55
C PHE A 14 1.18 7.61 -4.16
N ILE A 15 1.89 8.74 -4.04
CA ILE A 15 3.26 8.85 -4.57
C ILE A 15 4.18 7.80 -3.92
N LEU A 16 4.11 7.64 -2.60
CA LEU A 16 4.93 6.65 -1.91
C LEU A 16 4.55 5.23 -2.28
N LEU A 17 3.26 4.93 -2.48
CA LEU A 17 2.77 3.64 -2.94
C LEU A 17 3.38 3.29 -4.30
N GLU A 18 3.35 4.20 -5.27
CA GLU A 18 3.95 4.01 -6.60
C GLU A 18 5.47 3.82 -6.51
N VAL A 19 6.17 4.68 -5.77
CA VAL A 19 7.63 4.62 -5.62
C VAL A 19 8.06 3.30 -4.98
N THR A 20 7.42 2.92 -3.88
CA THR A 20 7.75 1.67 -3.19
C THR A 20 7.27 0.45 -3.97
N GLY A 21 6.16 0.56 -4.71
CA GLY A 21 5.67 -0.47 -5.63
C GLY A 21 6.68 -0.74 -6.75
N PHE A 22 7.26 0.31 -7.34
CA PHE A 22 8.35 0.18 -8.30
C PHE A 22 9.58 -0.49 -7.70
N ILE A 23 9.98 -0.11 -6.48
CA ILE A 23 11.11 -0.76 -5.79
C ILE A 23 10.83 -2.25 -5.58
N ILE A 24 9.64 -2.60 -5.09
CA ILE A 24 9.27 -3.99 -4.79
C ILE A 24 9.17 -4.81 -6.08
N HIS A 25 8.40 -4.35 -7.06
CA HIS A 25 8.07 -5.13 -8.25
C HIS A 25 9.08 -4.97 -9.39
N GLY A 26 9.59 -3.76 -9.59
CA GLY A 26 10.54 -3.44 -10.65
C GLY A 26 11.99 -3.75 -10.30
N LEU A 27 12.36 -3.75 -9.01
CA LEU A 27 13.74 -4.03 -8.59
C LEU A 27 13.84 -5.37 -7.84
N LEU A 28 13.19 -5.50 -6.68
CA LEU A 28 13.37 -6.66 -5.80
C LEU A 28 12.82 -7.97 -6.40
N LEU A 29 11.67 -7.91 -7.07
CA LEU A 29 10.98 -9.07 -7.63
C LEU A 29 11.19 -9.25 -9.14
N SER A 30 11.92 -8.34 -9.79
CA SER A 30 12.15 -8.37 -11.24
C SER A 30 12.64 -9.74 -11.75
N LYS A 31 13.70 -10.27 -11.12
CA LYS A 31 14.27 -11.59 -11.44
C LYS A 31 13.29 -12.74 -11.19
N THR A 32 12.47 -12.64 -10.14
CA THR A 32 11.44 -13.64 -9.88
C THR A 32 10.37 -13.64 -10.98
N TYR A 33 10.03 -12.47 -11.52
CA TYR A 33 9.04 -12.33 -12.58
C TYR A 33 9.52 -12.80 -13.95
N GLU A 34 10.82 -12.70 -14.26
CA GLU A 34 11.38 -13.23 -15.51
C GLU A 34 11.07 -14.73 -15.68
N GLY A 35 11.13 -15.49 -14.59
CA GLY A 35 10.79 -16.92 -14.57
C GLY A 35 9.29 -17.23 -14.65
N LEU A 36 8.42 -16.22 -14.65
CA LEU A 36 6.96 -16.35 -14.57
C LEU A 36 6.23 -15.72 -15.77
N ALA A 37 6.94 -15.51 -16.88
CA ALA A 37 6.37 -14.89 -18.08
C ALA A 37 5.10 -15.58 -18.61
N ALA A 38 4.96 -16.90 -18.40
CA ALA A 38 3.78 -17.65 -18.81
C ALA A 38 2.52 -17.37 -17.94
N VAL A 39 2.69 -16.81 -16.74
CA VAL A 39 1.59 -16.47 -15.83
C VAL A 39 1.06 -15.06 -16.09
N PHE A 40 1.94 -14.14 -16.46
CA PHE A 40 1.60 -12.74 -16.65
C PHE A 40 1.17 -12.42 -18.08
N ARG A 41 0.46 -11.30 -18.24
CA ARG A 41 0.20 -10.73 -19.57
C ARG A 41 1.51 -10.39 -20.26
N PRO A 42 1.57 -10.45 -21.62
CA PRO A 42 2.70 -9.91 -22.37
C PRO A 42 3.01 -8.47 -21.96
N MET A 43 4.29 -8.11 -21.87
CA MET A 43 4.72 -6.81 -21.33
C MET A 43 4.09 -5.62 -22.05
N ALA A 44 3.96 -5.68 -23.37
CA ALA A 44 3.32 -4.62 -24.16
C ALA A 44 1.84 -4.42 -23.78
N GLU A 45 1.11 -5.53 -23.57
CA GLU A 45 -0.29 -5.47 -23.15
C GLU A 45 -0.42 -4.98 -21.71
N MET A 46 0.43 -5.46 -20.80
CA MET A 46 0.46 -4.99 -19.41
C MET A 46 0.71 -3.47 -19.35
N ASN A 47 1.71 -2.97 -20.08
CA ASN A 47 2.03 -1.55 -20.14
C ASN A 47 0.87 -0.69 -20.68
N ALA A 48 0.16 -1.18 -21.70
CA ALA A 48 -1.02 -0.50 -22.24
C ALA A 48 -2.19 -0.42 -21.25
N LEU A 49 -2.19 -1.27 -20.22
CA LEU A 49 -3.23 -1.33 -19.18
C LEU A 49 -2.81 -0.71 -17.84
N MET A 50 -1.57 -0.24 -17.69
CA MET A 50 -1.06 0.30 -16.42
C MET A 50 -1.87 1.47 -15.86
N TRP A 51 -2.51 2.26 -16.73
CA TRP A 51 -3.41 3.33 -16.30
C TRP A 51 -4.58 2.83 -15.42
N ARG A 52 -5.02 1.57 -15.60
CA ARG A 52 -6.03 0.94 -14.74
C ARG A 52 -5.52 0.73 -13.32
N MET A 53 -4.23 0.39 -13.17
CA MET A 53 -3.59 0.26 -11.87
C MET A 53 -3.53 1.61 -11.17
N TRP A 54 -3.04 2.65 -11.85
CA TRP A 54 -2.97 4.00 -11.26
C TRP A 54 -4.32 4.52 -10.78
N ILE A 55 -5.42 4.25 -11.52
CA ILE A 55 -6.76 4.60 -11.04
C ILE A 55 -7.12 3.83 -9.76
N ALA A 56 -6.84 2.52 -9.72
CA ALA A 56 -7.08 1.71 -8.53
C ALA A 56 -6.23 2.18 -7.35
N ASP A 57 -4.98 2.57 -7.58
CA ASP A 57 -4.03 3.04 -6.57
C ASP A 57 -4.43 4.40 -5.98
N VAL A 58 -4.99 5.31 -6.79
CA VAL A 58 -5.60 6.56 -6.30
C VAL A 58 -6.79 6.27 -5.38
N VAL A 59 -7.67 5.36 -5.77
CA VAL A 59 -8.84 4.96 -4.96
C VAL A 59 -8.37 4.30 -3.66
N TRP A 60 -7.39 3.40 -3.75
CA TRP A 60 -6.80 2.72 -2.61
C TRP A 60 -6.16 3.72 -1.64
N ALA A 61 -5.35 4.66 -2.12
CA ALA A 61 -4.69 5.66 -1.29
C ALA A 61 -5.71 6.55 -0.56
N PHE A 62 -6.80 6.92 -1.25
CA PHE A 62 -7.89 7.66 -0.61
C PHE A 62 -8.51 6.88 0.56
N PHE A 63 -8.90 5.62 0.34
CA PHE A 63 -9.53 4.80 1.38
C PHE A 63 -8.58 4.41 2.50
N PHE A 64 -7.30 4.17 2.20
CA PHE A 64 -6.27 3.93 3.20
C PHE A 64 -6.18 5.10 4.20
N VAL A 65 -6.11 6.33 3.69
CA VAL A 65 -6.08 7.54 4.54
C VAL A 65 -7.42 7.76 5.25
N PHE A 66 -8.54 7.57 4.55
CA PHE A 66 -9.88 7.78 5.10
C PHE A 66 -10.16 6.84 6.28
N ILE A 67 -9.89 5.56 6.13
CA ILE A 67 -10.10 4.55 7.18
C ILE A 67 -9.19 4.84 8.37
N PHE A 68 -7.91 5.14 8.13
CA PHE A 68 -6.99 5.54 9.20
C PHE A 68 -7.56 6.74 9.99
N ASN A 69 -8.00 7.79 9.29
CA ASN A 69 -8.53 9.00 9.92
C ASN A 69 -9.78 8.74 10.76
N LYS A 70 -10.63 7.78 10.38
CA LYS A 70 -11.81 7.37 11.16
C LYS A 70 -11.44 6.60 12.43
N GLY A 71 -10.35 5.85 12.41
CA GLY A 71 -9.89 5.03 13.53
C GLY A 71 -8.82 5.66 14.42
N PHE A 72 -8.35 6.87 14.11
CA PHE A 72 -7.23 7.50 14.81
C PHE A 72 -7.61 7.95 16.22
N GLN A 73 -6.82 7.53 17.22
CA GLN A 73 -7.08 7.76 18.65
C GLN A 73 -6.08 8.71 19.33
N ASN A 74 -5.33 9.49 18.56
CA ASN A 74 -4.29 10.42 19.07
C ASN A 74 -3.15 9.76 19.88
N LYS A 75 -2.86 8.46 19.68
CA LYS A 75 -1.75 7.73 20.34
C LYS A 75 -0.43 7.81 19.57
N GLY A 76 -0.34 8.69 18.57
CA GLY A 76 0.88 8.97 17.81
C GLY A 76 1.18 7.97 16.70
N LEU A 77 2.46 7.83 16.35
CA LEU A 77 2.90 7.09 15.15
C LEU A 77 2.67 5.57 15.24
N ILE A 78 2.59 5.01 16.45
CA ILE A 78 2.34 3.58 16.66
C ILE A 78 0.98 3.14 16.09
N GLU A 79 0.01 4.05 16.00
CA GLU A 79 -1.26 3.77 15.33
C GLU A 79 -1.08 3.51 13.83
N GLY A 80 -0.13 4.20 13.21
CA GLY A 80 0.26 3.98 11.81
C GLY A 80 0.81 2.58 11.60
N VAL A 81 1.70 2.13 12.49
CA VAL A 81 2.26 0.77 12.46
C VAL A 81 1.15 -0.27 12.63
N ARG A 82 0.32 -0.12 13.67
CA ARG A 82 -0.80 -1.03 13.94
C ARG A 82 -1.77 -1.09 12.75
N TYR A 83 -2.13 0.06 12.20
CA TYR A 83 -3.02 0.15 11.05
C TYR A 83 -2.42 -0.53 9.81
N GLY A 84 -1.14 -0.27 9.53
CA GLY A 84 -0.42 -0.90 8.43
C GLY A 84 -0.37 -2.44 8.55
N ILE A 85 -0.23 -2.97 9.76
CA ILE A 85 -0.32 -4.42 10.00
C ILE A 85 -1.73 -4.94 9.71
N TYR A 86 -2.77 -4.30 10.25
CA TYR A 86 -4.16 -4.74 10.07
C TYR A 86 -4.59 -4.74 8.62
N ILE A 87 -4.31 -3.67 7.89
CA ILE A 87 -4.69 -3.58 6.47
C ILE A 87 -3.91 -4.58 5.61
N SER A 88 -2.68 -4.92 6.00
CA SER A 88 -1.88 -5.94 5.29
C SER A 88 -2.38 -7.35 5.53
N LEU A 89 -2.82 -7.68 6.74
CA LEU A 89 -3.49 -8.95 7.00
C LEU A 89 -4.82 -9.05 6.24
N PHE A 90 -5.58 -7.95 6.18
CA PHE A 90 -6.84 -7.91 5.46
C PHE A 90 -6.67 -8.00 3.94
N MET A 91 -5.72 -7.27 3.35
CA MET A 91 -5.53 -7.18 1.91
C MET A 91 -4.43 -8.12 1.41
N ASN A 92 -3.19 -7.93 1.85
CA ASN A 92 -2.02 -8.56 1.25
C ASN A 92 -1.97 -10.05 1.57
N PHE A 93 -2.24 -10.45 2.81
CA PHE A 93 -2.26 -11.87 3.19
C PHE A 93 -3.38 -12.61 2.45
N VAL A 94 -4.61 -12.08 2.48
CA VAL A 94 -5.76 -12.68 1.78
C VAL A 94 -5.49 -12.78 0.29
N THR A 95 -4.98 -11.72 -0.33
CA THR A 95 -4.70 -11.70 -1.77
C THR A 95 -3.56 -12.64 -2.15
N ALA A 96 -2.46 -12.66 -1.38
CA ALA A 96 -1.33 -13.53 -1.66
C ALA A 96 -1.71 -15.02 -1.60
N VAL A 97 -2.47 -15.42 -0.57
CA VAL A 97 -2.96 -16.79 -0.42
C VAL A 97 -3.95 -17.14 -1.54
N ALA A 98 -4.91 -16.25 -1.83
CA ALA A 98 -5.89 -16.49 -2.89
C ALA A 98 -5.22 -16.61 -4.27
N GLN A 99 -4.26 -15.74 -4.58
CA GLN A 99 -3.55 -15.77 -5.85
C GLN A 99 -2.66 -17.02 -5.98
N ASN A 100 -2.01 -17.46 -4.92
CA ASN A 100 -1.26 -18.72 -4.93
C ASN A 100 -2.16 -19.95 -5.13
N ALA A 101 -3.38 -19.91 -4.61
CA ALA A 101 -4.35 -20.99 -4.79
C ALA A 101 -4.93 -21.04 -6.22
N VAL A 102 -5.11 -19.88 -6.86
CA VAL A 102 -5.76 -19.77 -8.18
C VAL A 102 -4.76 -19.81 -9.34
N TYR A 103 -3.60 -19.19 -9.17
CA TYR A 103 -2.57 -19.11 -10.20
C TYR A 103 -1.39 -20.02 -9.86
N PRO A 104 -0.71 -20.60 -10.86
CA PRO A 104 0.44 -21.47 -10.66
C PRO A 104 1.71 -20.66 -10.31
N ILE A 105 1.62 -19.79 -9.31
CA ILE A 105 2.75 -19.02 -8.79
C ILE A 105 3.43 -19.76 -7.64
N PRO A 106 4.76 -19.67 -7.49
CA PRO A 106 5.46 -20.25 -6.35
C PRO A 106 4.97 -19.67 -5.02
N TYR A 107 4.87 -20.52 -3.99
CA TYR A 107 4.52 -20.08 -2.64
C TYR A 107 5.50 -19.01 -2.10
N THR A 108 6.78 -19.10 -2.48
CA THR A 108 7.80 -18.10 -2.13
C THR A 108 7.47 -16.71 -2.65
N LEU A 109 6.90 -16.58 -3.85
CA LEU A 109 6.47 -15.29 -4.39
C LEU A 109 5.29 -14.72 -3.61
N ALA A 110 4.29 -15.55 -3.31
CA ALA A 110 3.14 -15.12 -2.51
C ALA A 110 3.58 -14.63 -1.12
N LEU A 111 4.53 -15.34 -0.49
CA LEU A 111 5.11 -14.93 0.78
C LEU A 111 5.86 -13.59 0.66
N GLN A 112 6.62 -13.39 -0.42
CA GLN A 112 7.31 -12.12 -0.69
C GLN A 112 6.32 -10.97 -0.88
N TRP A 113 5.24 -11.14 -1.65
CA TRP A 113 4.19 -10.13 -1.80
C TRP A 113 3.56 -9.75 -0.46
N PHE A 114 3.25 -10.74 0.38
CA PHE A 114 2.73 -10.45 1.72
C PHE A 114 3.74 -9.67 2.57
N ILE A 115 5.00 -10.11 2.65
CA ILE A 115 6.02 -9.47 3.50
C ILE A 115 6.33 -8.05 3.02
N TYR A 116 6.64 -7.89 1.73
CA TYR A 116 6.99 -6.58 1.16
C TYR A 116 5.82 -5.61 1.21
N GLY A 117 4.61 -6.07 0.86
CA GLY A 117 3.40 -5.27 1.00
C GLY A 117 3.12 -4.89 2.45
N THR A 118 3.43 -5.76 3.42
CA THR A 118 3.26 -5.43 4.85
C THR A 118 4.21 -4.33 5.29
N ILE A 119 5.48 -4.42 4.91
CA ILE A 119 6.48 -3.38 5.19
C ILE A 119 6.05 -2.05 4.55
N GLN A 120 5.62 -2.08 3.29
CA GLN A 120 5.10 -0.93 2.57
C GLN A 120 3.92 -0.28 3.30
N ASN A 121 2.88 -1.05 3.64
CA ASN A 121 1.70 -0.55 4.33
C ASN A 121 2.00 -0.01 5.73
N VAL A 122 2.98 -0.57 6.46
CA VAL A 122 3.44 -0.03 7.73
C VAL A 122 4.09 1.34 7.54
N ILE A 123 4.97 1.49 6.53
CA ILE A 123 5.58 2.78 6.19
C ILE A 123 4.50 3.81 5.83
N LEU A 124 3.58 3.44 4.94
CA LEU A 124 2.47 4.31 4.54
C LEU A 124 1.58 4.68 5.74
N GLY A 125 1.27 3.72 6.62
CA GLY A 125 0.49 3.97 7.82
C GLY A 125 1.16 4.96 8.77
N VAL A 126 2.48 4.85 8.97
CA VAL A 126 3.26 5.81 9.76
C VAL A 126 3.22 7.21 9.14
N VAL A 127 3.31 7.31 7.81
CA VAL A 127 3.18 8.58 7.08
C VAL A 127 1.79 9.20 7.31
N VAL A 128 0.71 8.43 7.23
CA VAL A 128 -0.64 8.97 7.53
C VAL A 128 -0.74 9.42 8.99
N ALA A 129 -0.20 8.63 9.93
CA ALA A 129 -0.19 8.99 11.35
C ALA A 129 0.56 10.31 11.61
N TYR A 130 1.62 10.60 10.84
CA TYR A 130 2.33 11.88 10.90
C TYR A 130 1.42 13.06 10.51
N PHE A 131 0.66 12.95 9.42
CA PHE A 131 -0.30 13.99 9.03
C PHE A 131 -1.48 14.12 9.99
N ALA A 132 -1.84 13.03 10.68
CA ALA A 132 -2.95 12.99 11.61
C ALA A 132 -2.69 13.69 12.95
N LYS A 133 -1.42 13.90 13.32
CA LYS A 133 -1.05 14.58 14.56
C LYS A 133 -1.72 15.97 14.66
N PRO A 134 -2.33 16.31 15.82
CA PRO A 134 -2.76 17.66 16.10
C PRO A 134 -1.58 18.63 15.98
N THR A 135 -1.77 19.73 15.26
CA THR A 135 -0.82 20.85 15.29
C THR A 135 -0.97 21.56 16.64
N ALA A 136 0.13 21.93 17.30
CA ALA A 136 0.14 22.54 18.64
C ALA A 136 -0.91 23.66 18.83
N LYS A 137 -1.12 24.48 17.79
CA LYS A 137 -2.12 25.55 17.76
C LYS A 137 -3.60 25.13 17.96
N ALA A 138 -3.93 23.85 17.84
CA ALA A 138 -5.27 23.31 18.04
C ALA A 138 -5.43 22.56 19.37
N ALA A 139 -4.35 22.42 20.15
CA ALA A 139 -4.38 21.85 21.49
C ALA A 139 -4.53 22.92 22.59
N GLU A 140 -4.43 24.20 22.21
CA GLU A 140 -4.52 25.38 23.08
C GLU A 140 -5.86 26.14 22.95
N ALA A 141 -6.78 25.66 22.10
CA ALA A 141 -8.12 26.22 21.87
C ALA A 141 -9.20 25.23 22.30
#